data_AF-A0A0F7S8I4-F1
#
_entry.id   AF-A0A0F7S8I4-F1
#
_cell.length_a   1.000
_cell.length_b   1.000
_cell.length_c   1.000
_cell.angle_alpha   90.00
_cell.angle_beta   90.00
_cell.angle_gamma   90.00
#
_symmetry.space_group_name_H-M   'P 1'
#
loop_
_entity.id
_entity.type
_entity.pdbx_description
1 polymer ?
#
loop_
_entity_poly.entity_id
_entity_poly.type
_entity_poly.pdbx_seq_one_letter_code
_entity_poly.pdbx_strand_id
1 'polypeptide(L)'
;MAEKFSKFRDPGTGIQVFLAPVVAPSSSSSSVASILLPLFAVLGVVRAVVGGVCWGLYLGFRWKGFLRVVLFALGFVRLAVDEVSSSNKRQGVVASAVGVGGKGKGKVELVLANHSSWIDLLVLSYLYPGIQFIVPVIEEVTTGPSTSTPEGVKKRGTPKANAMSANTRI
;
A
#
# COMPACT_ATOMS: atom_id res chain seq x y z
N MET A 1 45.76 18.06 12.56
CA MET A 1 44.83 18.39 11.46
C MET A 1 43.42 18.00 11.88
N ALA A 2 42.85 18.77 12.78
CA ALA A 2 41.42 18.89 13.06
C ALA A 2 41.22 20.41 13.00
N GLU A 3 40.31 20.99 12.25
CA GLU A 3 38.92 21.25 12.64
C GLU A 3 38.33 22.09 11.49
N LYS A 4 37.44 21.54 10.65
CA LYS A 4 36.80 22.35 9.58
C LYS A 4 35.35 21.97 9.28
N PHE A 5 34.68 21.23 10.15
CA PHE A 5 33.30 20.76 9.93
C PHE A 5 32.23 21.49 10.78
N SER A 6 32.54 22.64 11.39
CA SER A 6 31.61 23.37 12.27
C SER A 6 30.90 24.59 11.63
N LYS A 7 30.90 24.74 10.30
CA LYS A 7 30.47 25.99 9.63
C LYS A 7 29.19 25.93 8.77
N PHE A 8 28.43 24.84 8.80
CA PHE A 8 27.06 24.84 8.27
C PHE A 8 26.09 25.33 9.35
N ARG A 9 25.93 26.65 9.43
CA ARG A 9 24.84 27.32 10.14
C ARG A 9 23.94 27.94 9.09
N ASP A 10 22.65 27.76 9.23
CA ASP A 10 21.67 28.40 8.35
C ASP A 10 21.70 29.93 8.57
N PRO A 11 21.95 30.77 7.54
CA PRO A 11 22.20 32.21 7.69
C PRO A 11 21.00 33.00 8.26
N GLY A 12 19.79 32.42 8.27
CA GLY A 12 18.61 33.04 8.88
C GLY A 12 18.40 32.70 10.36
N THR A 13 18.92 31.55 10.83
CA THR A 13 18.58 31.02 12.16
C THR A 13 19.79 30.77 13.06
N GLY A 14 20.99 30.63 12.49
CA GLY A 14 22.22 30.39 13.25
C GLY A 14 22.32 29.02 13.94
N ILE A 15 21.34 28.14 13.70
CA ILE A 15 21.22 26.81 14.30
C ILE A 15 22.06 25.80 13.50
N GLN A 16 22.74 24.92 14.23
CA GLN A 16 23.56 23.84 13.67
C GLN A 16 22.66 22.61 13.42
N VAL A 17 22.50 22.19 12.17
CA VAL A 17 21.57 21.11 11.76
C VAL A 17 21.94 19.73 12.33
N PHE A 18 23.13 19.59 12.91
CA PHE A 18 23.67 18.34 13.47
C PHE A 18 23.90 18.35 14.98
N LEU A 19 23.22 19.22 15.73
CA LEU A 19 23.06 18.93 17.15
C LEU A 19 22.05 17.79 17.23
N ALA A 20 22.53 16.58 17.55
CA ALA A 20 21.65 15.53 18.07
C ALA A 20 20.77 16.20 19.13
N PRO A 21 19.44 16.01 19.09
CA PRO A 21 18.51 16.74 19.95
C PRO A 21 19.05 16.68 21.39
N VAL A 22 19.36 17.86 21.95
CA VAL A 22 19.79 17.98 23.34
C VAL A 22 18.65 17.37 24.15
N VAL A 23 18.88 16.16 24.66
CA VAL A 23 17.93 15.48 25.52
C VAL A 23 17.81 16.38 26.74
N ALA A 24 16.71 17.13 26.84
CA ALA A 24 16.44 17.96 28.00
C ALA A 24 16.57 17.07 29.25
N PRO A 25 17.18 17.55 30.34
CA PRO A 25 17.39 16.75 31.54
C PRO A 25 16.03 16.19 31.97
N SER A 26 15.92 14.87 31.96
CA SER A 26 14.80 14.05 32.37
C SER A 26 14.55 14.19 33.88
N SER A 27 14.24 15.41 34.32
CA SER A 27 14.06 15.80 35.72
C SER A 27 12.69 16.42 36.00
N SER A 28 11.72 16.25 35.09
CA SER A 28 10.31 16.38 35.46
C SER A 28 9.72 14.97 35.54
N SER A 29 9.50 14.55 36.77
CA SER A 29 8.69 13.39 37.15
C SER A 29 7.33 13.51 36.46
N SER A 30 7.19 12.85 35.31
CA SER A 30 5.95 12.86 34.56
C SER A 30 4.94 11.99 35.30
N SER A 31 4.24 12.59 36.25
CA SER A 31 3.05 12.00 36.89
C SER A 31 2.07 11.48 35.82
N VAL A 32 2.09 12.11 34.65
CA VAL A 32 1.42 11.66 33.42
C VAL A 32 1.85 10.24 32.99
N ALA A 33 3.14 9.90 33.01
CA ALA A 33 3.61 8.56 32.70
C ALA A 33 3.11 7.54 33.72
N SER A 34 3.12 7.87 35.02
CA SER A 34 2.59 7.00 36.07
C SER A 34 1.07 6.77 35.92
N ILE A 35 0.32 7.75 35.44
CA ILE A 35 -1.12 7.65 35.16
C ILE A 35 -1.39 6.84 33.88
N LEU A 36 -0.57 7.01 32.84
CA LEU A 36 -0.75 6.31 31.55
C LEU A 36 -0.21 4.87 31.55
N LEU A 37 0.73 4.53 32.45
CA LEU A 37 1.31 3.20 32.54
C LEU A 37 0.27 2.08 32.75
N PRO A 38 -0.70 2.17 33.69
CA PRO A 38 -1.73 1.14 33.81
C PRO A 38 -2.61 1.06 32.56
N LEU A 39 -2.90 2.18 31.90
CA LEU A 39 -3.68 2.18 30.66
C LEU A 39 -2.95 1.44 29.54
N PHE A 40 -1.66 1.72 29.34
CA PHE A 40 -0.84 1.03 28.35
C PHE A 40 -0.59 -0.44 28.72
N ALA A 41 -0.49 -0.76 30.01
CA ALA A 41 -0.39 -2.14 30.46
C ALA A 41 -1.67 -2.93 30.10
N VAL A 42 -2.85 -2.36 30.37
CA VAL A 42 -4.13 -2.97 29.99
C VAL A 42 -4.24 -3.13 28.47
N LEU A 43 -3.91 -2.08 27.71
CA LEU A 43 -3.90 -2.14 26.25
C LEU A 43 -2.93 -3.21 25.72
N GLY A 44 -1.76 -3.32 26.35
CA GLY A 44 -0.76 -4.35 26.06
C GLY A 44 -1.28 -5.75 26.31
N VAL A 45 -1.94 -5.98 27.45
CA VAL A 45 -2.58 -7.27 27.77
C VAL A 45 -3.67 -7.60 26.76
N VAL A 46 -4.56 -6.64 26.43
CA VAL A 46 -5.61 -6.85 25.42
C VAL A 46 -4.99 -7.23 24.07
N ARG A 47 -3.93 -6.51 23.64
CA ARG A 47 -3.24 -6.81 22.38
C ARG A 47 -2.55 -8.17 22.41
N ALA A 48 -1.95 -8.56 23.54
CA ALA A 48 -1.31 -9.86 23.72
C ALA A 48 -2.35 -11.00 23.68
N VAL A 49 -3.52 -10.81 24.30
CA VAL A 49 -4.63 -11.78 24.26
C VAL A 49 -5.15 -11.94 22.84
N VAL A 50 -5.44 -10.83 22.14
CA VAL A 50 -5.91 -10.88 20.74
C VAL A 50 -4.86 -11.53 19.83
N GLY A 51 -3.59 -11.15 19.97
CA GLY A 51 -2.49 -11.77 19.22
C GLY A 51 -2.35 -13.26 19.51
N GLY A 52 -2.46 -13.66 20.79
CA GLY A 52 -2.40 -15.05 21.22
C GLY A 52 -3.58 -15.88 20.70
N VAL A 53 -4.80 -15.33 20.70
CA VAL A 53 -5.98 -15.97 20.12
C VAL A 53 -5.82 -16.13 18.61
N CYS A 54 -5.43 -15.07 17.89
CA CYS A 54 -5.15 -15.14 16.45
C CYS A 54 -4.07 -16.17 16.13
N TRP A 55 -2.99 -16.21 16.92
CA TRP A 55 -1.91 -17.18 16.76
C TRP A 55 -2.36 -18.62 17.05
N GLY A 56 -3.14 -18.83 18.11
CA GLY A 56 -3.72 -20.13 18.43
C GLY A 56 -4.66 -20.62 17.34
N LEU A 57 -5.50 -19.74 16.80
CA LEU A 57 -6.37 -20.03 15.67
C LEU A 57 -5.56 -20.37 14.41
N TYR A 58 -4.48 -19.62 14.15
CA TYR A 58 -3.57 -19.89 13.04
C TYR A 58 -2.94 -21.29 13.13
N LEU A 59 -2.46 -21.67 14.31
CA LEU A 59 -1.88 -22.99 14.55
C LEU A 59 -2.91 -24.12 14.47
N GLY A 60 -4.09 -23.93 15.08
CA GLY A 60 -5.11 -24.97 15.16
C GLY A 60 -5.81 -25.25 13.83
N PHE A 61 -6.14 -24.20 13.08
CA PHE A 61 -6.94 -24.32 11.86
C PHE A 61 -6.12 -24.36 10.56
N ARG A 62 -4.78 -24.23 10.68
CA ARG A 62 -3.86 -23.98 9.56
C ARG A 62 -4.28 -22.72 8.78
N TRP A 63 -3.55 -22.41 7.70
CA TRP A 63 -3.80 -21.23 6.87
C TRP A 63 -5.26 -21.10 6.40
N LYS A 64 -5.88 -22.22 6.02
CA LYS A 64 -7.23 -22.22 5.42
C LYS A 64 -8.34 -21.85 6.41
N GLY A 65 -8.31 -22.39 7.63
CA GLY A 65 -9.37 -22.07 8.59
C GLY A 65 -9.13 -20.74 9.29
N PHE A 66 -7.88 -20.29 9.45
CA PHE A 66 -7.60 -18.93 9.91
C PHE A 66 -8.22 -17.89 8.96
N LEU A 67 -8.03 -18.01 7.65
CA LEU A 67 -8.65 -17.10 6.70
C LEU A 67 -10.18 -17.12 6.75
N ARG A 68 -10.80 -18.28 6.96
CA ARG A 68 -12.25 -18.36 7.14
C ARG A 68 -12.72 -17.59 8.37
N VAL A 69 -12.01 -17.70 9.49
CA VAL A 69 -12.37 -16.98 10.72
C VAL A 69 -12.22 -15.46 10.51
N VAL A 70 -11.15 -15.02 9.85
CA VAL A 70 -10.94 -13.59 9.54
C VAL A 70 -12.02 -13.07 8.59
N LEU A 71 -12.32 -13.79 7.51
CA LEU A 71 -13.38 -13.41 6.56
C LEU A 71 -14.76 -13.40 7.23
N PHE A 72 -15.03 -14.37 8.10
CA PHE A 72 -16.27 -14.42 8.88
C PHE A 72 -16.39 -13.24 9.85
N ALA A 73 -15.30 -12.89 10.55
CA ALA A 73 -15.26 -11.72 11.44
C ALA A 73 -15.47 -10.39 10.68
N LEU A 74 -15.07 -10.32 9.41
CA LEU A 74 -15.32 -9.20 8.51
C LEU A 74 -16.75 -9.21 7.89
N GLY A 75 -17.57 -10.21 8.21
CA GLY A 75 -18.95 -10.32 7.73
C GLY A 75 -19.12 -11.12 6.43
N PHE A 76 -18.04 -11.70 5.87
CA PHE A 76 -18.09 -12.51 4.66
C PHE A 76 -18.44 -13.97 4.99
N VAL A 77 -19.72 -14.24 5.26
CA VAL A 77 -20.20 -15.58 5.65
C VAL A 77 -20.25 -16.56 4.45
N ARG A 78 -20.55 -16.06 3.25
CA ARG A 78 -20.56 -16.86 2.01
C ARG A 78 -19.93 -16.06 0.88
N LEU A 79 -18.79 -16.53 0.39
CA LEU A 79 -18.22 -16.05 -0.87
C LEU A 79 -18.81 -16.89 -2.00
N ALA A 80 -19.80 -16.34 -2.71
CA ALA A 80 -20.20 -16.88 -4.00
C ALA A 80 -19.15 -16.44 -5.02
N VAL A 81 -18.30 -17.38 -5.45
CA VAL A 81 -17.39 -17.14 -6.58
C VAL A 81 -18.17 -17.44 -7.84
N ASP A 82 -18.59 -16.40 -8.53
CA ASP A 82 -19.16 -16.53 -9.85
C ASP A 82 -18.00 -16.64 -10.85
N GLU A 83 -17.75 -17.86 -11.35
CA GLU A 83 -16.79 -18.09 -12.43
C GLU A 83 -17.39 -17.57 -13.74
N VAL A 84 -17.06 -16.32 -14.08
CA VAL A 84 -17.41 -15.77 -15.40
C VAL A 84 -16.45 -16.38 -16.42
N SER A 85 -16.86 -17.47 -17.07
CA SER A 85 -16.10 -18.04 -18.18
C SER A 85 -16.06 -17.02 -19.31
N SER A 86 -14.91 -16.38 -19.53
CA SER A 86 -14.66 -15.50 -20.67
C SER A 86 -14.50 -16.34 -21.95
N SER A 87 -15.56 -17.05 -22.33
CA SER A 87 -15.66 -17.69 -23.63
C SER A 87 -15.98 -16.62 -24.65
N ASN A 88 -14.92 -16.18 -25.34
CA ASN A 88 -14.94 -15.23 -26.45
C ASN A 88 -16.12 -15.45 -27.40
N LYS A 89 -16.99 -14.44 -27.51
CA LYS A 89 -17.55 -13.99 -28.80
C LYS A 89 -18.35 -12.71 -28.61
N ARG A 90 -17.77 -11.60 -29.08
CA ARG A 90 -18.47 -10.47 -29.70
C ARG A 90 -19.90 -10.21 -29.20
N GLN A 91 -20.06 -9.63 -28.03
CA GLN A 91 -21.34 -8.96 -27.73
C GLN A 91 -21.12 -7.92 -26.66
N GLY A 92 -21.15 -6.65 -27.10
CA GLY A 92 -21.64 -5.61 -26.22
C GLY A 92 -23.05 -5.97 -25.74
N VAL A 93 -23.41 -5.44 -24.58
CA VAL A 93 -24.65 -5.65 -23.82
C VAL A 93 -24.54 -6.72 -22.72
N VAL A 94 -24.13 -6.23 -21.55
CA VAL A 94 -24.71 -6.51 -20.22
C VAL A 94 -25.18 -7.96 -19.93
N ALA A 95 -24.43 -8.69 -19.09
CA ALA A 95 -25.00 -9.74 -18.22
C ALA A 95 -23.95 -10.12 -17.15
N SER A 96 -24.14 -9.67 -15.91
CA SER A 96 -24.76 -10.47 -14.85
C SER A 96 -23.78 -11.43 -14.16
N ALA A 97 -23.02 -10.89 -13.21
CA ALA A 97 -22.50 -11.66 -12.08
C ALA A 97 -22.16 -10.67 -10.96
N VAL A 98 -23.12 -10.49 -10.06
CA VAL A 98 -22.99 -10.46 -8.59
C VAL A 98 -24.30 -9.85 -8.08
N GLY A 99 -25.19 -10.72 -7.65
CA GLY A 99 -26.48 -10.35 -7.11
C GLY A 99 -27.11 -11.53 -6.41
N VAL A 100 -26.67 -11.79 -5.17
CA VAL A 100 -27.39 -12.65 -4.24
C VAL A 100 -28.77 -12.02 -4.02
N GLY A 101 -29.80 -12.60 -4.64
CA GLY A 101 -31.16 -12.61 -4.11
C GLY A 101 -32.11 -11.45 -4.42
N GLY A 102 -31.88 -10.64 -5.45
CA GLY A 102 -32.83 -9.57 -5.84
C GLY A 102 -33.39 -9.74 -7.24
N LYS A 103 -34.68 -10.07 -7.39
CA LYS A 103 -35.45 -9.86 -8.63
C LYS A 103 -35.57 -8.36 -8.90
N GLY A 104 -34.51 -7.74 -9.40
CA GLY A 104 -34.50 -6.35 -9.83
C GLY A 104 -33.62 -6.21 -11.05
N LYS A 105 -34.19 -5.73 -12.16
CA LYS A 105 -33.44 -5.25 -13.33
C LYS A 105 -32.64 -3.99 -12.94
N GLY A 106 -31.63 -4.16 -12.10
CA GLY A 106 -30.67 -3.13 -11.74
C GLY A 106 -29.50 -3.19 -12.72
N LYS A 107 -29.15 -2.05 -13.31
CA LYS A 107 -27.91 -1.86 -14.06
C LYS A 107 -26.74 -2.11 -13.10
N VAL A 108 -26.05 -3.24 -13.24
CA VAL A 108 -24.83 -3.51 -12.47
C VAL A 108 -23.73 -2.62 -13.03
N GLU A 109 -23.29 -1.65 -12.26
CA GLU A 109 -22.21 -0.76 -12.62
C GLU A 109 -20.88 -1.42 -12.23
N LEU A 110 -20.13 -1.88 -13.24
CA LEU A 110 -18.81 -2.47 -13.02
C LEU A 110 -17.82 -1.34 -12.75
N VAL A 111 -17.46 -1.16 -11.49
CA VAL A 111 -16.39 -0.23 -11.11
C VAL A 111 -15.07 -0.97 -11.19
N LEU A 112 -14.26 -0.65 -12.20
CA LEU A 112 -12.91 -1.17 -12.33
C LEU A 112 -11.94 -0.26 -11.57
N ALA A 113 -11.30 -0.78 -10.53
CA ALA A 113 -10.23 -0.09 -9.83
C ALA A 113 -8.87 -0.65 -10.26
N ASN A 114 -7.87 0.21 -10.43
CA ASN A 114 -6.48 -0.20 -10.71
C ASN A 114 -5.75 -0.69 -9.44
N HIS A 115 -6.41 -0.68 -8.30
CA HIS A 115 -5.86 -1.07 -7.01
C HIS A 115 -6.74 -2.16 -6.40
N SER A 116 -6.11 -3.24 -5.95
CA SER A 116 -6.77 -4.25 -5.13
C SER A 116 -6.84 -3.75 -3.69
N SER A 117 -8.01 -3.85 -3.07
CA SER A 117 -8.12 -3.61 -1.65
C SER A 117 -7.41 -4.73 -0.87
N TRP A 118 -7.04 -4.48 0.40
CA TRP A 118 -6.46 -5.53 1.24
C TRP A 118 -7.43 -6.71 1.46
N ILE A 119 -8.74 -6.45 1.41
CA ILE A 119 -9.79 -7.47 1.45
C ILE A 119 -9.74 -8.34 0.20
N ASP A 120 -9.56 -7.77 -0.99
CA ASP A 120 -9.42 -8.57 -2.21
C ASP A 120 -8.24 -9.52 -2.11
N LEU A 121 -7.11 -9.06 -1.56
CA LEU A 121 -5.94 -9.93 -1.33
C LEU A 121 -6.25 -11.08 -0.37
N LEU A 122 -7.02 -10.84 0.70
CA LEU A 122 -7.48 -11.90 1.60
C LEU A 122 -8.40 -12.89 0.89
N VAL A 123 -9.35 -12.40 0.11
CA VAL A 123 -10.28 -13.24 -0.66
C VAL A 123 -9.49 -14.08 -1.67
N LEU A 124 -8.59 -13.48 -2.44
CA LEU A 124 -7.69 -14.17 -3.37
C LEU A 124 -6.85 -15.25 -2.66
N SER A 125 -6.29 -14.92 -1.50
CA SER A 125 -5.51 -15.87 -0.68
C SER A 125 -6.35 -17.05 -0.16
N TYR A 126 -7.65 -16.83 0.07
CA TYR A 126 -8.58 -17.87 0.50
C TYR A 126 -8.99 -18.78 -0.67
N LEU A 127 -9.28 -18.19 -1.83
CA LEU A 127 -9.72 -18.92 -3.03
C LEU A 127 -8.59 -19.72 -3.68
N TYR A 128 -7.37 -19.16 -3.69
CA TYR A 128 -6.20 -19.75 -4.34
C TYR A 128 -5.10 -20.05 -3.31
N PRO A 129 -5.20 -21.16 -2.55
CA PRO A 129 -4.21 -21.52 -1.55
C PRO A 129 -2.85 -21.75 -2.21
N GLY A 130 -1.83 -20.99 -1.78
CA GLY A 130 -0.47 -21.05 -2.35
C GLY A 130 -0.15 -19.96 -3.37
N ILE A 131 -1.06 -18.99 -3.59
CA ILE A 131 -0.74 -17.80 -4.39
C ILE A 131 0.42 -17.03 -3.76
N GLN A 132 1.42 -16.68 -4.58
CA GLN A 132 2.56 -15.87 -4.17
C GLN A 132 2.36 -14.45 -4.67
N PHE A 133 2.23 -13.50 -3.74
CA PHE A 133 2.18 -12.09 -4.10
C PHE A 133 3.61 -11.59 -4.32
N ILE A 134 3.88 -11.11 -5.53
CA ILE A 134 5.14 -10.47 -5.87
C ILE A 134 5.03 -9.01 -5.44
N VAL A 135 5.89 -8.60 -4.51
CA VAL A 135 6.02 -7.18 -4.15
C VAL A 135 6.94 -6.54 -5.17
N PRO A 136 6.48 -5.52 -5.93
CA PRO A 136 7.36 -4.79 -6.83
C PRO A 136 8.42 -4.09 -5.97
N VAL A 137 9.69 -4.41 -6.23
CA VAL A 137 10.81 -3.67 -5.67
C VAL A 137 10.90 -2.37 -6.43
N ILE A 138 10.44 -1.28 -5.81
CA ILE A 138 10.67 0.06 -6.33
C ILE A 138 12.10 0.40 -5.92
N GLU A 139 13.03 0.26 -6.86
CA GLU A 139 14.38 0.77 -6.66
C GLU A 139 14.28 2.29 -6.61
N GLU A 140 14.44 2.84 -5.40
CA GLU A 140 14.66 4.28 -5.26
C GLU A 140 15.99 4.59 -5.93
N VAL A 141 15.92 5.11 -7.16
CA VAL A 141 17.09 5.64 -7.85
C VAL A 141 17.57 6.80 -7.01
N THR A 142 18.51 6.51 -6.12
CA THR A 142 19.27 7.51 -5.38
C THR A 142 19.99 8.29 -6.46
N THR A 143 19.40 9.42 -6.85
CA THR A 143 20.04 10.38 -7.73
C THR A 143 21.16 10.98 -6.89
N GLY A 144 22.29 10.29 -6.87
CA GLY A 144 23.52 10.82 -6.30
C GLY A 144 23.76 12.20 -6.92
N PRO A 145 24.40 13.12 -6.18
CA PRO A 145 24.68 14.44 -6.70
C PRO A 145 25.42 14.27 -8.02
N SER A 146 24.74 14.63 -9.11
CA SER A 146 25.37 14.75 -10.41
C SER A 146 26.43 15.82 -10.25
N THR A 147 27.68 15.39 -10.08
CA THR A 147 28.84 16.21 -10.34
C THR A 147 28.64 16.73 -11.76
N SER A 148 28.22 17.98 -11.83
CA SER A 148 28.02 18.72 -13.07
C SER A 148 29.38 18.91 -13.72
N THR A 149 29.84 17.89 -14.46
CA THR A 149 30.80 18.12 -15.53
C THR A 149 30.04 18.85 -16.63
N PRO A 150 30.44 20.06 -17.04
CA PRO A 150 29.80 20.78 -18.13
C PRO A 150 30.20 20.15 -19.46
N GLU A 151 29.65 18.97 -19.77
CA GLU A 151 29.74 18.38 -21.10
C GLU A 151 28.50 18.74 -21.93
N GLY A 152 28.72 19.66 -22.87
CA GLY A 152 28.12 19.62 -24.19
C GLY A 152 26.59 19.61 -24.25
N VAL A 153 26.03 20.79 -24.48
CA VAL A 153 24.68 21.02 -25.02
C VAL A 153 24.46 20.13 -26.25
N LYS A 154 23.95 18.91 -26.08
CA LYS A 154 23.31 18.16 -27.16
C LYS A 154 21.93 18.76 -27.35
N LYS A 155 21.82 19.60 -28.38
CA LYS A 155 20.56 20.16 -28.88
C LYS A 155 19.51 19.06 -28.93
N ARG A 156 18.54 19.15 -28.02
CA ARG A 156 17.30 18.37 -28.05
C ARG A 156 16.54 18.82 -29.29
N GLY A 157 16.75 18.12 -30.39
CA GLY A 157 15.97 18.29 -31.60
C GLY A 157 14.52 18.05 -31.25
N THR A 158 13.68 19.08 -31.37
CA THR A 158 12.24 18.94 -31.36
C THR A 158 11.85 17.87 -32.38
N PRO A 159 10.97 16.90 -32.05
CA PRO A 159 10.43 16.01 -33.05
C PRO A 159 9.74 16.89 -34.12
N LYS A 160 10.29 16.86 -35.33
CA LYS A 160 9.71 17.48 -36.50
C LYS A 160 8.31 16.90 -36.63
N ALA A 161 7.28 17.75 -36.59
CA ALA A 161 5.92 17.35 -36.89
C ALA A 161 5.96 16.59 -38.22
N ASN A 162 5.70 15.28 -38.18
CA ASN A 162 5.48 14.51 -39.38
C ASN A 162 4.24 15.12 -40.02
N ALA A 163 4.49 15.82 -41.13
CA ALA A 163 3.49 16.35 -42.00
C ALA A 163 2.50 15.22 -42.31
N MET A 164 1.23 15.47 -41.98
CA MET A 164 0.09 14.72 -42.49
C MET A 164 0.26 14.57 -44.00
N SER A 165 0.55 13.36 -44.48
CA SER A 165 0.39 13.08 -45.89
C SER A 165 -1.12 13.01 -46.16
N ALA A 166 -1.62 14.08 -46.77
CA ALA A 166 -2.90 14.07 -47.44
C ALA A 166 -2.83 13.04 -48.56
N ASN A 167 -3.34 11.83 -48.32
CA ASN A 167 -3.66 10.91 -49.40
C ASN A 167 -4.92 10.11 -49.05
N THR A 168 -6.07 10.77 -49.22
CA THR A 168 -7.36 10.11 -49.37
C THR A 168 -8.00 10.66 -50.64
N ARG A 169 -7.59 10.07 -51.77
CA ARG A 169 -8.36 10.01 -53.00
C ARG A 169 -8.27 8.56 -53.47
N ILE A 170 -9.37 7.84 -53.40
CA ILE A 170 -10.12 7.15 -54.46
C ILE A 170 -11.31 6.47 -53.77
#